data_AF-A0A1V5XXL0-F1
#
_entry.id   AF-A0A1V5XXL0-F1
#
_cell.length_a   1.000
_cell.length_b   1.000
_cell.length_c   1.000
_cell.angle_alpha   90.00
_cell.angle_beta   90.00
_cell.angle_gamma   90.00
#
_symmetry.space_group_name_H-M   'P 1'
#
loop_
_entity.id
_entity.type
_entity.pdbx_description
1 polymer ?
#
loop_
_entity_poly.entity_id
_entity_poly.type
_entity_poly.pdbx_seq_one_letter_code
_entity_poly.pdbx_strand_id
1 'polypeptide(L)'
;MMLDMLFSEYAHKPVGICGVSSGAWGGVRMVEQLRLVCLAAHMVPTGEAVHFPKVQELFDDQGQLLGKSQHGQARRLLKELIWYARALKADREQEKM
;
A
#
# COMPACT_ATOMS: atom_id res chain seq x y z
N MET A 1 -7.80 -7.07 12.56
CA MET A 1 -7.50 -6.74 13.97
C MET A 1 -6.83 -5.38 14.14
N MET A 2 -5.76 -5.01 13.41
CA MET A 2 -5.18 -3.66 13.56
C MET A 2 -6.02 -2.55 12.90
N LEU A 3 -6.54 -2.81 11.69
CA LEU A 3 -7.40 -1.85 10.97
C LEU A 3 -8.73 -1.58 11.67
N ASP A 4 -9.20 -2.51 12.51
CA ASP A 4 -10.48 -2.43 13.21
C ASP A 4 -10.40 -1.63 14.52
N MET A 5 -9.23 -1.11 14.90
CA MET A 5 -9.04 -0.42 16.18
C MET A 5 -9.09 1.12 16.09
N LEU A 6 -8.75 1.70 14.93
CA LEU A 6 -8.47 3.14 14.78
C LEU A 6 -9.14 3.74 13.54
N PHE A 7 -10.44 3.47 13.38
CA PHE A 7 -11.22 3.87 12.20
C PHE A 7 -11.15 5.39 11.93
N SER A 8 -11.34 6.21 12.96
CA SER A 8 -11.31 7.68 12.85
C SER A 8 -9.94 8.22 12.43
N GLU A 9 -8.87 7.58 12.88
CA GLU A 9 -7.50 7.97 12.61
C GLU A 9 -7.09 7.59 11.19
N TYR A 10 -7.73 6.59 10.58
CA TYR A 10 -7.44 6.14 9.23
C TYR A 10 -8.29 6.82 8.16
N ALA A 11 -9.49 7.27 8.51
CA ALA A 11 -10.39 7.97 7.59
C ALA A 11 -9.69 9.12 6.84
N HIS A 12 -10.01 9.23 5.55
CA HIS A 12 -9.48 10.23 4.60
C HIS A 12 -7.96 10.19 4.40
N LYS A 13 -7.24 9.18 4.93
CA LYS A 13 -5.81 9.00 4.65
C LYS A 13 -5.59 8.10 3.44
N PRO A 14 -4.59 8.41 2.60
CA PRO A 14 -4.28 7.56 1.47
C PRO A 14 -3.48 6.33 1.88
N VAL A 15 -3.68 5.22 1.16
CA VAL A 15 -3.10 3.91 1.48
C VAL A 15 -2.42 3.33 0.27
N GLY A 16 -1.13 3.02 0.41
CA GLY A 16 -0.39 2.17 -0.53
C GLY A 16 -0.39 0.73 -0.04
N ILE A 17 -0.54 -0.23 -0.94
CA ILE A 17 -0.63 -1.66 -0.59
C ILE A 17 0.52 -2.43 -1.24
N CYS A 18 1.17 -3.28 -0.44
CA CYS A 18 2.18 -4.23 -0.89
C CYS A 18 1.69 -5.66 -0.65
N GLY A 19 1.75 -6.50 -1.67
CA GLY A 19 1.45 -7.92 -1.58
C GLY A 19 2.72 -8.76 -1.59
N VAL A 20 2.83 -9.71 -0.67
CA VAL A 20 3.97 -10.64 -0.57
C VAL A 20 3.44 -12.06 -0.57
N SER A 21 4.08 -12.95 -1.33
CA SER A 21 3.70 -14.36 -1.37
C SER A 21 4.87 -15.24 -1.81
N SER A 22 4.90 -16.48 -1.36
CA SER A 22 5.75 -17.52 -1.92
C SER A 22 5.26 -18.02 -3.29
N GLY A 23 4.00 -17.74 -3.64
CA GLY A 23 3.40 -18.05 -4.93
C GLY A 23 3.76 -17.06 -6.03
N ALA A 24 3.41 -17.41 -7.27
CA ALA A 24 3.80 -16.69 -8.48
C ALA A 24 3.20 -15.27 -8.62
N TRP A 25 2.16 -14.94 -7.86
CA TRP A 25 1.38 -13.72 -8.07
C TRP A 25 1.57 -12.63 -7.03
N GLY A 26 2.41 -12.83 -6.00
CA GLY A 26 2.76 -11.76 -5.07
C GLY A 26 1.56 -11.12 -4.36
N GLY A 27 0.57 -11.93 -3.96
CA GLY A 27 -0.54 -11.46 -3.13
C GLY A 27 -1.62 -10.63 -3.83
N VAL A 28 -1.74 -10.65 -5.16
CA VAL A 28 -2.77 -9.90 -5.92
C VAL A 28 -4.19 -10.01 -5.35
N ARG A 29 -4.64 -11.21 -4.95
CA ARG A 29 -5.99 -11.40 -4.39
C ARG A 29 -6.17 -10.75 -3.01
N MET A 30 -5.11 -10.73 -2.20
CA MET A 30 -5.11 -10.01 -0.93
C MET A 30 -5.21 -8.50 -1.19
N VAL A 31 -4.45 -7.97 -2.15
CA VAL A 31 -4.50 -6.55 -2.52
C VAL A 31 -5.90 -6.13 -3.00
N GLU A 32 -6.53 -6.93 -3.85
CA GLU A 32 -7.90 -6.68 -4.33
C GLU A 32 -8.91 -6.61 -3.17
N GLN A 33 -8.88 -7.59 -2.26
CA GLN A 33 -9.81 -7.63 -1.13
C GLN A 33 -9.53 -6.51 -0.11
N LEU A 34 -8.25 -6.23 0.18
CA LEU A 34 -7.87 -5.20 1.13
C LEU A 34 -8.30 -3.80 0.67
N ARG A 35 -8.38 -3.55 -0.64
CA ARG A 35 -8.95 -2.28 -1.15
C ARG A 35 -10.39 -2.08 -0.71
N LEU A 36 -11.21 -3.14 -0.74
CA LEU A 36 -12.60 -3.06 -0.28
C LEU A 36 -12.68 -2.75 1.22
N VAL A 37 -11.81 -3.36 2.01
CA VAL A 37 -11.69 -3.06 3.45
C VAL A 37 -11.27 -1.61 3.67
N CYS A 38 -10.31 -1.10 2.89
CA CYS A 38 -9.91 0.30 2.97
C CYS A 38 -11.07 1.26 2.68
N LEU A 39 -11.87 0.96 1.66
CA LEU A 39 -13.05 1.74 1.32
C LEU A 39 -14.10 1.71 2.44
N ALA A 40 -14.34 0.54 3.04
CA ALA A 40 -15.27 0.39 4.17
C ALA A 40 -14.84 1.20 5.40
N ALA A 41 -13.53 1.40 5.59
CA ALA A 41 -12.96 2.22 6.65
C ALA A 41 -12.68 3.68 6.23
N HIS A 42 -13.29 4.15 5.12
CA HIS A 42 -13.14 5.52 4.61
C HIS A 42 -11.70 5.96 4.31
N MET A 43 -10.80 5.00 4.08
CA MET A 43 -9.44 5.26 3.58
C MET A 43 -9.43 5.42 2.06
N VAL A 44 -8.35 6.00 1.51
CA VAL A 44 -8.20 6.28 0.07
C VAL A 44 -7.08 5.41 -0.53
N PRO A 45 -7.34 4.17 -0.98
CA PRO A 45 -6.31 3.31 -1.55
C PRO A 45 -5.83 3.83 -2.92
N THR A 46 -4.52 3.77 -3.18
CA THR A 46 -3.93 4.09 -4.48
C THR A 46 -4.24 3.01 -5.53
N GLY A 47 -4.19 3.38 -6.81
CA GLY A 47 -4.37 2.45 -7.93
C GLY A 47 -3.20 1.48 -8.10
N GLU A 48 -2.00 1.90 -7.71
CA GLU A 48 -0.76 1.12 -7.73
C GLU A 48 -0.68 0.17 -6.54
N ALA A 49 0.11 -0.88 -6.70
CA ALA A 49 0.54 -1.78 -5.64
C ALA A 49 1.94 -2.29 -5.95
N VAL A 50 2.64 -2.82 -4.94
CA VAL A 50 3.91 -3.53 -5.14
C VAL A 50 3.70 -5.00 -4.86
N HIS A 51 4.04 -5.85 -5.82
CA HIS A 51 3.93 -7.30 -5.67
C HIS A 51 5.31 -7.95 -5.56
N PHE A 52 5.45 -8.80 -4.54
CA PHE A 52 6.63 -9.61 -4.27
C PHE A 52 6.27 -11.10 -4.46
N PRO A 53 6.25 -11.60 -5.71
CA PRO A 53 6.01 -13.02 -6.01
C PRO A 53 7.26 -13.85 -5.70
N LYS A 54 7.07 -15.12 -5.34
CA LYS A 54 8.17 -16.05 -5.00
C LYS A 54 9.19 -15.41 -4.07
N VAL A 55 8.73 -14.81 -2.96
CA VAL A 55 9.55 -13.96 -2.09
C VAL A 55 10.86 -14.61 -1.64
N GLN A 56 10.87 -15.93 -1.47
CA GLN A 56 12.04 -16.74 -1.12
C GLN A 56 13.19 -16.69 -2.15
N GLU A 57 12.90 -16.30 -3.40
CA GLU A 57 13.87 -16.17 -4.50
C GLU A 57 14.25 -14.70 -4.77
N LEU A 58 13.62 -13.73 -4.09
CA LEU A 58 13.78 -12.30 -4.40
C LEU A 58 14.96 -11.64 -3.69
N PHE A 59 15.51 -12.27 -2.66
CA PHE A 59 16.55 -11.69 -1.81
C PHE A 59 17.80 -12.59 -1.80
N ASP A 60 18.99 -11.96 -1.66
CA ASP A 60 20.22 -12.68 -1.39
C ASP A 60 20.38 -13.04 0.10
N ASP A 61 21.46 -13.74 0.43
CA ASP A 61 21.77 -14.17 1.80
C ASP A 61 22.00 -13.00 2.78
N GLN A 62 22.19 -11.77 2.26
CA GLN A 62 22.33 -10.54 3.04
C GLN A 62 21.00 -9.76 3.13
N GLY A 63 19.91 -10.32 2.60
CA GLY A 63 18.59 -9.68 2.58
C GLY A 63 18.45 -8.57 1.55
N GLN A 64 19.36 -8.47 0.56
CA GLN A 64 19.27 -7.48 -0.50
C GLN A 64 18.40 -7.99 -1.64
N LEU A 65 17.56 -7.11 -2.17
CA LEU A 65 16.66 -7.46 -3.26
C LEU A 65 17.44 -7.62 -4.57
N LEU A 66 17.35 -8.81 -5.18
CA LEU A 66 18.08 -9.18 -6.40
C LEU A 66 17.55 -8.47 -7.66
N GLY A 67 16.28 -8.05 -7.66
CA GLY A 67 15.56 -7.52 -8.82
C GLY A 67 15.28 -6.01 -8.80
N LYS A 68 15.09 -5.41 -9.98
CA LYS A 68 14.70 -3.99 -10.14
C LYS A 68 13.21 -3.76 -10.36
N SER A 69 12.41 -4.81 -10.62
CA SER A 69 10.99 -4.63 -10.96
C SER A 69 10.17 -4.11 -9.77
N GLN A 70 10.47 -4.55 -8.53
CA GLN A 70 9.83 -4.05 -7.32
C GLN A 70 10.23 -2.60 -7.04
N HIS A 71 11.48 -2.20 -7.33
CA HIS A 71 11.90 -0.80 -7.22
C HIS A 71 11.07 0.12 -8.13
N GLY A 72 10.81 -0.31 -9.37
CA GLY A 72 9.96 0.43 -10.31
C GLY A 72 8.50 0.53 -9.85
N GLN A 73 7.93 -0.57 -9.37
CA GLN A 73 6.58 -0.61 -8.79
C GLN A 73 6.48 0.29 -7.55
N ALA A 74 7.43 0.18 -6.63
CA ALA A 74 7.49 0.99 -5.41
C ALA A 74 7.62 2.48 -5.73
N ARG A 75 8.44 2.85 -6.72
CA ARG A 75 8.55 4.25 -7.16
C ARG A 75 7.21 4.80 -7.66
N ARG A 76 6.45 4.03 -8.44
CA ARG A 76 5.12 4.45 -8.91
C ARG A 76 4.14 4.58 -7.74
N LEU A 77 4.08 3.56 -6.88
CA LEU A 77 3.23 3.57 -5.69
C LEU A 77 3.52 4.79 -4.81
N LEU A 78 4.78 5.02 -4.47
CA LEU A 78 5.18 6.12 -3.59
C LEU A 78 4.91 7.48 -4.23
N LYS A 79 5.09 7.62 -5.54
CA LYS A 79 4.78 8.86 -6.25
C LYS A 79 3.30 9.22 -6.10
N GLU A 80 2.41 8.26 -6.38
CA GLU A 80 0.97 8.48 -6.25
C GLU A 80 0.56 8.68 -4.79
N LEU A 81 1.05 7.84 -3.87
CA LEU A 81 0.77 7.97 -2.45
C LEU A 81 1.14 9.36 -1.90
N ILE A 82 2.30 9.90 -2.30
CA ILE A 82 2.72 11.25 -1.92
C ILE A 82 1.80 12.32 -2.51
N TRP A 83 1.37 12.16 -3.75
CA TRP A 83 0.45 13.09 -4.39
C TRP A 83 -0.90 13.13 -3.63
N TYR A 84 -1.51 11.97 -3.38
CA TYR A 84 -2.72 11.86 -2.58
C TYR A 84 -2.52 12.44 -1.17
N ALA A 85 -1.39 12.12 -0.52
CA ALA A 85 -1.12 12.58 0.84
C ALA A 85 -1.07 14.10 0.92
N ARG A 86 -0.44 14.77 -0.06
CA ARG A 86 -0.40 16.23 -0.14
C ARG A 86 -1.78 16.82 -0.38
N ALA A 87 -2.52 16.28 -1.34
CA ALA A 87 -3.85 16.78 -1.70
C ALA A 87 -4.85 16.65 -0.53
N LEU A 88 -4.94 15.46 0.07
CA LEU A 88 -5.89 15.18 1.16
C LEU A 88 -5.46 15.78 2.51
N LYS A 89 -4.17 16.11 2.69
CA LYS A 89 -3.70 16.71 3.94
C LYS A 89 -4.28 18.11 4.14
N ALA A 90 -4.39 18.91 3.08
CA ALA A 90 -4.90 20.28 3.17
C ALA A 90 -6.30 20.32 3.79
N ASP A 91 -7.18 19.44 3.35
CA ASP A 91 -8.56 19.36 3.83
C ASP A 91 -8.65 18.80 5.27
N ARG A 92 -7.92 17.72 5.57
CA ARG A 92 -7.86 17.15 6.93
C ARG A 92 -7.28 18.09 7.98
N GLU A 93 -6.45 19.06 7.60
CA GLU A 93 -5.95 20.09 8.52
C GLU A 93 -6.99 21.18 8.77
N GLN A 94 -7.88 21.45 7.81
CA GLN A 94 -8.99 22.38 7.98
C GLN A 94 -10.12 21.79 8.83
N GLU A 95 -10.43 20.50 8.68
CA GLU A 95 -11.43 19.80 9.52
C GLU A 95 -11.07 19.74 11.02
N LYS A 96 -9.79 19.97 11.36
CA LYS A 96 -9.29 19.92 12.74
C LYS A 96 -9.25 21.29 13.44
N MET A 97 -9.52 22.38 12.73
CA MET A 97 -9.70 23.73 13.31
C MET A 97 -11.16 23.95 13.71
#